data_AF-A0A349ALH2-F1
#
_entry.id   AF-A0A349ALH2-F1
#
_cell.length_a   1.000
_cell.length_b   1.000
_cell.length_c   1.000
_cell.angle_alpha   90.00
_cell.angle_beta   90.00
_cell.angle_gamma   90.00
#
_symmetry.space_group_name_H-M   'P 1'
#
loop_
_entity.id
_entity.type
_entity.pdbx_description
1 polymer ?
#
loop_
_entity_poly.entity_id
_entity_poly.type
_entity_poly.pdbx_seq_one_letter_code
_entity_poly.pdbx_strand_id
1 'polypeptide(L)'
;MGDKSTSNTTTTPNATTTQPAASKPVNKPTMNMAEFTQLKSGMSYKEATAIIGGPGEIMSESGSQGDSLHTVMYMYDGEGDIGANANLMFQGDKLQNKAQFGLK
;
A
#
# COMPACT_ATOMS: atom_id res chain seq x y z
N MET A 1 -31.96 -22.96 -35.18
CA MET A 1 -32.18 -22.97 -33.71
C MET A 1 -30.80 -23.22 -33.07
N GLY A 2 -30.23 -22.47 -32.13
CA GLY A 2 -30.69 -21.49 -31.14
C GLY A 2 -30.02 -21.81 -29.77
N ASP A 3 -29.23 -20.87 -29.25
CA ASP A 3 -28.72 -20.59 -27.87
C ASP A 3 -27.98 -21.61 -26.94
N LYS A 4 -26.68 -21.33 -26.71
CA LYS A 4 -26.00 -20.69 -25.52
C LYS A 4 -26.30 -21.06 -24.04
N SER A 5 -25.19 -21.08 -23.24
CA SER A 5 -25.02 -20.79 -21.78
C SER A 5 -25.28 -21.94 -20.78
N THR A 6 -24.55 -22.24 -19.68
CA THR A 6 -23.64 -21.55 -18.69
C THR A 6 -22.85 -22.62 -17.87
N SER A 7 -21.53 -22.52 -17.58
CA SER A 7 -20.80 -21.92 -16.41
C SER A 7 -20.83 -22.62 -15.03
N ASN A 8 -19.61 -22.94 -14.54
CA ASN A 8 -19.00 -22.71 -13.20
C ASN A 8 -19.07 -23.69 -11.99
N THR A 9 -17.83 -23.95 -11.49
CA THR A 9 -17.29 -23.97 -10.10
C THR A 9 -17.62 -25.09 -9.12
N THR A 10 -16.55 -25.71 -8.59
CA THR A 10 -16.56 -26.75 -7.55
C THR A 10 -15.63 -26.37 -6.39
N THR A 11 -16.24 -26.25 -5.21
CA THR A 11 -15.79 -26.59 -3.83
C THR A 11 -14.77 -25.75 -3.04
N THR A 12 -15.30 -25.11 -1.99
CA THR A 12 -14.78 -24.86 -0.62
C THR A 12 -14.69 -26.16 0.21
N PRO A 13 -14.00 -26.25 1.40
CA PRO A 13 -14.50 -25.69 2.69
C PRO A 13 -13.47 -25.31 3.83
N ASN A 14 -13.86 -24.32 4.68
CA ASN A 14 -13.72 -24.10 6.17
C ASN A 14 -12.66 -24.86 7.02
N ALA A 15 -12.04 -24.42 8.15
CA ALA A 15 -12.19 -23.33 9.15
C ALA A 15 -10.98 -23.35 10.13
N THR A 16 -10.69 -22.27 10.91
CA THR A 16 -10.44 -22.20 12.39
C THR A 16 -10.02 -20.78 12.84
N THR A 17 -10.48 -20.36 14.01
CA THR A 17 -10.77 -19.00 14.52
C THR A 17 -9.77 -18.49 15.59
N THR A 18 -9.85 -17.19 15.96
CA THR A 18 -9.45 -16.47 17.24
C THR A 18 -8.30 -15.45 17.02
N GLN A 19 -8.32 -14.13 17.32
CA GLN A 19 -9.06 -13.20 18.21
C GLN A 19 -8.88 -11.74 17.68
N PRO A 20 -9.78 -10.77 17.96
CA PRO A 20 -9.79 -9.47 17.26
C PRO A 20 -8.74 -8.49 17.80
N ALA A 21 -7.77 -8.12 16.96
CA ALA A 21 -6.94 -6.94 17.19
C ALA A 21 -7.60 -5.75 16.50
N ALA A 22 -8.19 -4.87 17.32
CA ALA A 22 -8.70 -3.53 17.02
C ALA A 22 -8.67 -3.14 15.54
N SER A 23 -9.85 -3.07 14.92
CA SER A 23 -10.04 -2.39 13.64
C SER A 23 -9.49 -0.97 13.77
N LYS A 24 -8.23 -0.79 13.35
CA LYS A 24 -7.69 0.53 13.04
C LYS A 24 -8.70 1.19 12.12
N PRO A 25 -8.98 2.50 12.27
CA PRO A 25 -9.86 3.19 11.35
C PRO A 25 -9.41 2.83 9.93
N VAL A 26 -10.36 2.37 9.11
CA VAL A 26 -10.12 2.10 7.70
C VAL A 26 -9.88 3.46 7.07
N ASN A 27 -8.66 3.97 7.22
CA ASN A 27 -8.20 5.12 6.47
C ASN A 27 -8.30 4.69 5.01
N LYS A 28 -8.77 5.58 4.15
CA LYS A 28 -8.57 5.37 2.72
C LYS A 28 -7.06 5.20 2.51
N PRO A 29 -6.57 4.41 1.54
CA PRO A 29 -5.14 4.27 1.26
C PRO A 29 -4.55 5.56 0.62
N THR A 30 -5.01 6.71 1.09
CA THR A 30 -4.60 8.06 0.72
C THR A 30 -3.69 8.61 1.83
N MET A 31 -2.85 9.59 1.50
CA MET A 31 -1.89 10.18 2.42
C MET A 31 -2.20 11.66 2.69
N ASN A 32 -2.22 12.08 3.96
CA ASN A 32 -2.23 13.50 4.34
C ASN A 32 -0.84 13.99 4.79
N MET A 33 -0.69 15.30 5.03
CA MET A 33 0.61 15.90 5.41
C MET A 33 1.10 15.41 6.78
N ALA A 34 0.19 15.13 7.72
CA ALA A 34 0.54 14.66 9.05
C ALA A 34 1.15 13.26 9.02
N GLU A 35 0.57 12.35 8.23
CA GLU A 35 1.10 11.01 7.98
C GLU A 35 2.43 11.08 7.24
N PHE A 36 2.51 11.86 6.15
CA PHE A 36 3.75 12.04 5.39
C PHE A 36 4.91 12.53 6.27
N THR A 37 4.64 13.46 7.18
CA THR A 37 5.64 14.03 8.10
C THR A 37 6.15 13.00 9.11
N GLN A 38 5.31 12.06 9.54
CA GLN A 38 5.71 10.99 10.47
C GLN A 38 6.64 9.94 9.82
N LEU A 39 6.62 9.81 8.49
CA LEU A 39 7.52 8.90 7.78
C LEU A 39 8.97 9.37 7.89
N LYS A 40 9.88 8.46 8.26
CA LYS A 40 11.31 8.73 8.45
C LYS A 40 12.15 7.81 7.59
N SER A 41 13.28 8.31 7.11
CA SER A 41 14.26 7.50 6.39
C SER A 41 14.64 6.27 7.23
N GLY A 42 14.82 5.13 6.58
CA GLY A 42 15.15 3.84 7.20
C GLY A 42 13.96 3.03 7.72
N MET A 43 12.75 3.61 7.75
CA MET A 43 11.52 2.92 8.12
C MET A 43 11.16 1.81 7.11
N SER A 44 10.66 0.68 7.59
CA SER A 44 10.19 -0.40 6.72
C SER A 44 8.90 -0.06 5.98
N TYR A 45 8.62 -0.77 4.88
CA TYR A 45 7.36 -0.61 4.18
C TYR A 45 6.17 -0.86 5.11
N LYS A 46 6.24 -1.90 5.93
CA LYS A 46 5.19 -2.25 6.90
C LYS A 46 4.92 -1.15 7.92
N GLU A 47 5.96 -0.53 8.47
CA GLU A 47 5.81 0.58 9.41
C GLU A 47 5.21 1.81 8.73
N ALA A 48 5.67 2.13 7.51
CA ALA A 48 5.11 3.24 6.72
C ALA A 48 3.63 3.03 6.41
N THR A 49 3.25 1.86 5.90
CA THR A 49 1.87 1.46 5.65
C THR A 49 1.01 1.52 6.91
N ALA A 50 1.57 1.20 8.08
CA ALA A 50 0.84 1.29 9.34
C ALA A 50 0.56 2.74 9.79
N ILE A 51 1.39 3.70 9.38
CA ILE A 51 1.18 5.14 9.61
C ILE A 51 0.14 5.68 8.62
N ILE A 52 0.26 5.33 7.34
CA ILE A 52 -0.60 5.83 6.26
C ILE A 52 -2.01 5.23 6.35
N GLY A 53 -2.11 3.99 6.81
CA GLY A 53 -3.37 3.26 6.97
C GLY A 53 -3.74 2.37 5.79
N GLY A 54 -2.90 2.28 4.76
CA GLY A 54 -3.12 1.39 3.61
C GLY A 54 -1.89 1.23 2.71
N PRO A 55 -1.89 0.21 1.83
CA PRO A 55 -0.82 0.00 0.87
C PRO A 55 -0.88 1.06 -0.25
N GLY A 56 0.27 1.47 -0.75
CA GLY A 56 0.38 2.27 -1.98
C GLY A 56 0.40 1.40 -3.23
N GLU A 57 0.23 2.05 -4.39
CA GLU A 57 0.35 1.41 -5.70
C GLU A 57 1.82 1.37 -6.15
N ILE A 58 2.30 0.25 -6.68
CA ILE A 58 3.66 0.15 -7.20
C ILE A 58 3.76 0.92 -8.52
N MET A 59 4.61 1.95 -8.56
CA MET A 59 4.96 2.66 -9.79
C MET A 59 6.11 1.98 -10.53
N SER A 60 7.10 1.49 -9.79
CA SER A 60 8.28 0.84 -10.35
C SER A 60 8.94 -0.08 -9.34
N GLU A 61 9.59 -1.12 -9.84
CA GLU A 61 10.28 -2.13 -9.05
C GLU A 61 11.52 -2.62 -9.79
N SER A 62 12.61 -2.85 -9.06
CA SER A 62 13.85 -3.41 -9.60
C SER A 62 14.60 -4.24 -8.55
N GLY A 63 15.35 -5.24 -9.02
CA GLY A 63 16.00 -6.24 -8.16
C GLY A 63 15.03 -7.34 -7.73
N SER A 64 15.50 -8.26 -6.88
CA SER A 64 14.70 -9.38 -6.39
C SER A 64 14.25 -9.12 -4.96
N GLN A 65 13.01 -9.46 -4.63
CA GLN A 65 12.51 -9.34 -3.26
C GLN A 65 13.42 -10.09 -2.27
N GLY A 66 13.82 -9.41 -1.20
CA GLY A 66 14.74 -9.93 -0.18
C GLY A 66 16.21 -9.52 -0.40
N ASP A 67 16.57 -9.01 -1.58
CA ASP A 67 17.89 -8.43 -1.81
C ASP A 67 18.03 -7.07 -1.12
N SER A 68 19.24 -6.75 -0.64
CA SER A 68 19.53 -5.44 -0.04
C SER A 68 19.38 -4.27 -1.01
N LEU A 69 19.41 -4.54 -2.32
CA LEU A 69 19.27 -3.55 -3.39
C LEU A 69 17.88 -3.58 -4.04
N HIS A 70 16.97 -4.46 -3.58
CA HIS A 70 15.58 -4.48 -4.04
C HIS A 70 14.96 -3.11 -3.83
N THR A 71 14.55 -2.46 -4.91
CA THR A 71 14.05 -1.08 -4.88
C THR A 71 12.64 -1.03 -5.42
N VAL A 72 11.72 -0.47 -4.64
CA VAL A 72 10.31 -0.32 -5.00
C VAL A 72 9.87 1.12 -4.75
N MET A 73 9.24 1.73 -5.75
CA MET A 73 8.63 3.04 -5.65
C MET A 73 7.12 2.90 -5.60
N TYR A 74 6.50 3.43 -4.54
CA TYR A 74 5.06 3.42 -4.35
C TYR A 74 4.49 4.82 -4.55
N MET A 75 3.29 4.89 -5.13
CA MET A 75 2.44 6.07 -5.19
C MET A 75 1.29 5.95 -4.19
N TYR A 76 0.91 7.08 -3.63
CA TYR A 76 -0.29 7.26 -2.83
C TYR A 76 -1.04 8.47 -3.36
N ASP A 77 -2.36 8.32 -3.51
CA ASP A 77 -3.24 9.47 -3.67
C ASP A 77 -3.17 10.35 -2.41
N GLY A 78 -3.23 11.66 -2.59
CA GLY A 78 -3.07 12.63 -1.52
C GLY A 78 -4.40 13.21 -1.04
N GLU A 79 -4.49 13.47 0.26
CA GLU A 79 -5.52 14.33 0.83
C GLU A 79 -5.02 15.79 0.81
N GLY A 80 -5.73 16.68 0.12
CA GLY A 80 -5.34 18.08 -0.01
C GLY A 80 -5.85 18.74 -1.28
N ASP A 81 -4.95 19.28 -2.09
CA ASP A 81 -5.27 19.92 -3.36
C ASP A 81 -5.72 18.90 -4.44
N ILE A 82 -6.35 19.38 -5.50
CA ILE A 82 -6.72 18.52 -6.64
C ILE A 82 -5.44 17.95 -7.27
N GLY A 83 -5.36 16.63 -7.34
CA GLY A 83 -4.17 15.92 -7.84
C GLY A 83 -3.05 15.75 -6.82
N ALA A 84 -3.32 16.02 -5.53
CA ALA A 84 -2.39 15.74 -4.45
C ALA A 84 -1.95 14.27 -4.47
N ASN A 85 -0.67 14.03 -4.18
CA ASN A 85 -0.09 12.69 -4.17
C ASN A 85 1.20 12.65 -3.36
N ALA A 86 1.65 11.45 -3.04
CA ALA A 86 2.96 11.20 -2.47
C ALA A 86 3.61 9.98 -3.11
N ASN A 87 4.93 10.03 -3.24
CA ASN A 87 5.73 8.89 -3.64
C ASN A 87 6.76 8.52 -2.56
N LEU A 88 6.95 7.22 -2.37
CA LEU A 88 7.89 6.66 -1.41
C LEU A 88 8.78 5.64 -2.12
N MET A 89 10.09 5.79 -2.00
CA MET A 89 11.06 4.83 -2.52
C MET A 89 11.67 4.03 -1.37
N PHE A 90 11.50 2.72 -1.41
CA PHE A 90 12.11 1.78 -0.49
C PHE A 90 13.24 1.04 -1.20
N GLN A 91 14.36 0.85 -0.51
CA GLN A 91 15.43 -0.03 -0.93
C GLN A 91 15.79 -0.98 0.21
N GLY A 92 15.85 -2.28 -0.06
CA GLY A 92 16.12 -3.30 0.96
C GLY A 92 15.17 -3.20 2.15
N ASP A 93 13.87 -2.99 1.87
CA ASP A 93 12.81 -2.73 2.86
C ASP A 93 13.09 -1.53 3.79
N LYS A 94 13.76 -0.49 3.30
CA LYS A 94 14.01 0.74 4.06
C LYS A 94 13.67 1.95 3.21
N LEU A 95 12.87 2.87 3.76
CA LEU A 95 12.54 4.14 3.13
C LEU A 95 13.80 4.94 2.86
N GLN A 96 14.14 5.15 1.59
CA GLN A 96 15.30 5.94 1.18
C GLN A 96 14.87 7.37 0.87
N ASN A 97 13.82 7.53 0.07
CA ASN A 97 13.35 8.82 -0.41
C ASN A 97 11.84 8.92 -0.29
N LYS A 98 11.36 10.14 -0.07
CA LYS A 98 9.93 10.49 -0.11
C LYS A 98 9.75 11.85 -0.76
N ALA A 99 8.68 11.99 -1.55
CA ALA A 99 8.25 13.28 -2.06
C ALA A 99 6.73 13.39 -2.02
N GLN A 100 6.23 14.61 -1.99
CA GLN A 100 4.80 14.90 -1.96
C GLN A 100 4.48 16.11 -2.82
N PHE A 101 3.25 16.17 -3.28
CA PHE A 101 2.66 17.33 -3.91
C PHE A 101 1.26 17.58 -3.35
N GLY A 102 0.97 18.83 -2.97
CA GLY A 102 -0.38 19.28 -2.64
C GLY A 102 -1.02 18.68 -1.37
N LEU A 103 -0.26 17.96 -0.53
CA LEU A 103 -0.80 17.40 0.72
C LEU A 103 -1.13 18.50 1.73
N LYS A 104 -2.18 18.27 2.54
CA LYS A 104 -2.55 19.13 3.68
C LYS A 104 -2.70 18.34 4.97
#